data_AF-A0A699R605-F1
#
_entry.id   AF-A0A699R605-F1
#
_cell.length_a   1.000
_cell.length_b   1.000
_cell.length_c   1.000
_cell.angle_alpha   90.00
_cell.angle_beta   90.00
_cell.angle_gamma   90.00
#
_symmetry.space_group_name_H-M   'P 1'
#
loop_
_entity.id
_entity.type
_entity.pdbx_description
1 polymer ?
#
loop_
_entity_poly.entity_id
_entity_poly.type
_entity_poly.pdbx_seq_one_letter_code
_entity_poly.pdbx_strand_id
1 'polypeptide(L)'
;PAGQQVAPEILAAHNAWIKGSKEIAGLMLMTMKPEIQRNLEPLHAHEMLKELTTLFAQQAEQELLQTTREFHSCRQEEGQSVSSYVLKMKGYIDNLEHLRHP
;
A
#
# COMPACT_ATOMS: atom_id res chain seq x y z
N PRO A 1 -16.89 -45.08 -9.55
CA PRO A 1 -17.10 -43.89 -8.70
C PRO A 1 -18.19 -43.00 -9.30
N ALA A 2 -19.39 -43.01 -8.72
CA ALA A 2 -20.48 -42.14 -9.16
C ALA A 2 -20.07 -40.67 -8.92
N GLY A 3 -20.06 -39.88 -10.00
CA GLY A 3 -19.68 -38.46 -9.92
C GLY A 3 -20.65 -37.72 -9.01
N GLN A 4 -20.12 -36.99 -8.04
CA GLN A 4 -20.90 -36.14 -7.14
C GLN A 4 -21.62 -35.08 -8.01
N GLN A 5 -22.93 -35.21 -8.20
CA GLN A 5 -23.72 -34.16 -8.84
C GLN A 5 -23.82 -32.98 -7.88
N VAL A 6 -23.20 -31.86 -8.26
CA VAL A 6 -23.29 -30.59 -7.53
C VAL A 6 -24.68 -29.99 -7.78
N ALA A 7 -25.37 -29.59 -6.71
CA ALA A 7 -26.69 -28.98 -6.81
C ALA A 7 -26.64 -27.69 -7.67
N PRO A 8 -27.65 -27.43 -8.53
CA PRO A 8 -27.69 -26.23 -9.38
C PRO A 8 -27.52 -24.91 -8.62
N GLU A 9 -28.00 -24.84 -7.39
CA GLU A 9 -27.88 -23.67 -6.51
C GLU A 9 -26.42 -23.36 -6.15
N ILE A 10 -25.60 -24.40 -5.92
CA ILE A 10 -24.17 -24.24 -5.61
C ILE A 10 -23.43 -23.67 -6.82
N LEU A 11 -23.76 -24.15 -8.03
CA LEU A 11 -23.18 -23.63 -9.28
C LEU A 11 -23.56 -22.15 -9.51
N ALA A 12 -24.83 -21.80 -9.26
CA ALA A 12 -25.30 -20.42 -9.39
C ALA A 12 -24.58 -19.48 -8.40
N ALA A 13 -24.45 -19.89 -7.14
CA ALA A 13 -23.75 -19.13 -6.11
C ALA A 13 -22.26 -18.93 -6.45
N HIS A 14 -21.58 -20.00 -6.91
CA HIS A 14 -20.19 -19.92 -7.35
C HIS A 14 -19.98 -18.95 -8.51
N ASN A 15 -20.85 -19.01 -9.53
CA ASN A 15 -20.76 -18.10 -10.69
C ASN A 15 -21.02 -16.64 -10.29
N ALA A 16 -21.97 -16.39 -9.39
CA ALA A 16 -22.23 -15.06 -8.85
C ALA A 16 -21.01 -14.51 -8.09
N TRP A 17 -20.36 -15.35 -7.28
CA TRP A 17 -19.13 -15.00 -6.58
C TRP A 17 -17.97 -14.67 -7.54
N ILE A 18 -17.74 -15.49 -8.57
CA ILE A 18 -16.72 -15.21 -9.61
C ILE A 18 -16.98 -13.86 -10.27
N LYS A 19 -18.24 -13.58 -10.64
CA LYS A 19 -18.60 -12.32 -11.28
C LYS A 19 -18.29 -11.13 -10.38
N GLY A 20 -18.73 -11.17 -9.12
CA GLY A 20 -18.45 -10.09 -8.16
C GLY A 20 -16.95 -9.90 -7.92
N SER A 21 -16.18 -10.98 -7.84
CA SER A 21 -14.71 -10.92 -7.68
C SER A 21 -14.03 -10.21 -8.86
N LYS A 22 -14.47 -10.48 -10.10
CA LYS A 22 -13.95 -9.82 -11.31
C LYS A 22 -14.32 -8.33 -11.37
N GLU A 23 -15.53 -7.97 -10.94
CA GLU A 23 -15.96 -6.56 -10.87
C GLU A 23 -15.10 -5.78 -9.88
N ILE A 24 -14.82 -6.34 -8.69
CA ILE A 24 -13.94 -5.72 -7.70
C ILE A 24 -12.52 -5.57 -8.26
N ALA A 25 -11.96 -6.61 -8.87
CA ALA A 25 -10.63 -6.55 -9.47
C ALA A 25 -10.55 -5.45 -10.55
N GLY A 26 -11.56 -5.36 -11.42
CA GLY A 26 -11.66 -4.30 -12.43
C GLY A 26 -11.72 -2.90 -11.82
N LEU A 27 -12.53 -2.69 -10.78
CA LEU A 27 -12.61 -1.41 -10.07
C LEU A 27 -11.27 -1.03 -9.43
N MET A 28 -10.60 -1.99 -8.77
CA MET A 28 -9.27 -1.77 -8.19
C MET A 28 -8.30 -1.31 -9.27
N LEU A 29 -8.17 -2.06 -10.38
CA LEU A 29 -7.25 -1.72 -11.47
C LEU A 29 -7.52 -0.33 -12.08
N MET A 30 -8.80 0.05 -12.27
CA MET A 30 -9.15 1.34 -12.86
C MET A 30 -8.77 2.55 -12.00
N THR A 31 -8.68 2.38 -10.68
CA THR A 31 -8.31 3.46 -9.74
C THR A 31 -6.79 3.59 -9.53
N MET A 32 -6.01 2.65 -10.06
CA MET A 32 -4.56 2.61 -9.87
C MET A 32 -3.83 3.42 -10.93
N LYS A 33 -2.63 3.89 -10.57
CA LYS A 33 -1.69 4.44 -11.55
C LYS A 33 -1.20 3.33 -12.49
N PRO A 34 -0.91 3.61 -13.77
CA PRO A 34 -0.51 2.60 -14.75
C PRO A 34 0.70 1.75 -14.33
N GLU A 35 1.63 2.33 -13.58
CA GLU A 35 2.85 1.65 -13.13
C GLU A 35 2.56 0.54 -12.12
N ILE A 36 1.58 0.74 -11.25
CA ILE A 36 1.13 -0.26 -10.26
C ILE A 36 0.18 -1.25 -10.94
N GLN A 37 -0.74 -0.74 -11.77
CA GLN A 37 -1.76 -1.53 -12.45
C GLN A 37 -1.17 -2.69 -13.25
N ARG A 38 -0.11 -2.45 -14.04
CA ARG A 38 0.52 -3.48 -14.89
C ARG A 38 1.01 -4.70 -14.11
N ASN A 39 1.49 -4.49 -12.89
CA ASN A 39 2.01 -5.58 -12.06
C ASN A 39 0.88 -6.40 -11.40
N LEU A 40 -0.29 -5.79 -11.24
CA LEU A 40 -1.43 -6.37 -10.52
C LEU A 40 -2.54 -6.89 -11.44
N GLU A 41 -2.53 -6.53 -12.73
CA GLU A 41 -3.50 -6.98 -13.73
C GLU A 41 -3.69 -8.51 -13.78
N PRO A 42 -2.66 -9.36 -13.60
CA PRO A 42 -2.84 -10.81 -13.60
C PRO A 42 -3.50 -11.39 -12.34
N LEU A 43 -3.67 -10.59 -11.27
CA LEU A 43 -4.07 -11.06 -9.95
C LEU A 43 -5.57 -10.94 -9.71
N HIS A 44 -6.09 -11.75 -8.77
CA HIS A 44 -7.46 -11.59 -8.28
C HIS A 44 -7.55 -10.47 -7.24
N ALA A 45 -8.75 -9.93 -7.01
CA ALA A 45 -8.99 -8.84 -6.08
C ALA A 45 -8.36 -9.03 -4.69
N HIS A 46 -8.44 -10.25 -4.13
CA HIS A 46 -7.84 -10.55 -2.83
C HIS A 46 -6.31 -10.49 -2.86
N GLU A 47 -5.70 -11.05 -3.90
CA GLU A 47 -4.24 -11.03 -4.08
C GLU A 47 -3.76 -9.60 -4.32
N MET A 48 -4.46 -8.83 -5.16
CA MET A 48 -4.18 -7.41 -5.36
C MET A 48 -4.21 -6.63 -4.05
N LEU A 49 -5.24 -6.82 -3.22
CA LEU A 49 -5.35 -6.14 -1.94
C LEU A 49 -4.16 -6.46 -1.04
N LYS A 50 -3.79 -7.74 -0.96
CA LYS A 50 -2.65 -8.19 -0.16
C LYS A 50 -1.32 -7.60 -0.64
N GLU A 51 -1.09 -7.59 -1.95
CA GLU A 51 0.12 -7.01 -2.54
C GLU A 51 0.20 -5.51 -2.29
N LEU A 52 -0.90 -4.77 -2.46
CA LEU A 52 -0.95 -3.33 -2.17
C LEU A 52 -0.68 -3.03 -0.70
N THR A 53 -1.33 -3.77 0.22
CA THR A 53 -1.08 -3.61 1.66
C THR A 53 0.38 -3.85 1.99
N THR A 54 0.99 -4.90 1.42
CA THR A 54 2.42 -5.19 1.60
C THR A 54 3.29 -4.07 1.05
N LEU A 55 3.02 -3.62 -0.19
CA LEU A 55 3.80 -2.58 -0.86
C LEU A 55 3.78 -1.27 -0.08
N PHE A 56 2.60 -0.81 0.35
CA PHE A 56 2.48 0.45 1.08
C PHE A 56 3.00 0.35 2.52
N ALA A 57 2.88 -0.81 3.18
CA ALA A 57 3.51 -1.03 4.48
C ALA A 57 5.04 -0.97 4.38
N GLN A 58 5.63 -1.64 3.37
CA GLN A 58 7.07 -1.59 3.11
C GLN A 58 7.53 -0.16 2.76
N GLN A 59 6.76 0.56 1.94
CA GLN A 59 7.06 1.95 1.61
C GLN A 59 7.08 2.85 2.86
N ALA A 60 6.06 2.73 3.72
CA ALA A 60 5.99 3.48 4.97
C ALA A 60 7.14 3.15 5.93
N GLU A 61 7.51 1.87 6.05
CA GLU A 61 8.65 1.43 6.85
C GLU A 61 9.98 2.01 6.31
N GLN A 62 10.18 1.95 4.99
CA GLN A 62 11.37 2.52 4.36
C GLN A 62 11.46 4.04 4.58
N GLU A 63 10.35 4.76 4.43
CA GLU A 63 10.30 6.20 4.65
C GLU A 63 10.55 6.58 6.11
N LEU A 64 10.00 5.80 7.05
CA LEU A 64 10.24 5.98 8.49
C LEU A 64 11.71 5.78 8.82
N LEU A 65 12.33 4.72 8.31
CA LEU A 65 13.75 4.43 8.52
C LEU A 65 14.63 5.53 7.91
N GLN A 66 14.33 5.98 6.69
CA GLN A 66 15.09 7.03 6.03
C GLN A 66 14.97 8.37 6.78
N THR A 67 13.75 8.78 7.15
CA THR A 67 13.51 10.01 7.92
C THR A 67 14.22 9.96 9.27
N THR A 68 14.20 8.81 9.95
CA THR A 68 14.90 8.62 11.23
C THR A 68 16.42 8.78 11.07
N ARG A 69 17.00 8.23 10.00
CA ARG A 69 18.43 8.37 9.70
C ARG A 69 18.79 9.82 9.42
N GLU A 70 18.00 10.50 8.58
CA GLU A 70 18.22 11.91 8.24
C GLU A 70 18.11 12.81 9.46
N PHE A 71 17.11 12.60 10.30
CA PHE A 71 16.95 13.32 11.56
C PHE A 71 18.16 13.13 12.48
N HIS A 72 18.60 11.88 12.68
CA HIS A 72 19.76 11.58 13.53
C HIS A 72 21.07 12.18 12.98
N SER A 73 21.22 12.22 11.66
CA SER A 73 22.38 12.83 10.99
C SER A 73 22.29 14.36 10.88
N CYS A 74 21.14 14.97 11.20
CA CYS A 74 20.92 16.39 11.02
C CYS A 74 21.66 17.22 12.09
N ARG A 75 22.68 17.97 11.65
CA ARG A 75 23.43 18.91 12.49
C ARG A 75 23.30 20.32 11.92
N GLN A 76 23.38 21.33 12.78
CA GLN A 76 23.46 22.72 12.34
C GLN A 76 24.79 22.93 11.61
N GLU A 77 24.74 23.47 10.40
CA GLU A 77 25.92 23.78 9.61
C GLU A 77 26.55 25.11 10.05
N GLU A 78 27.87 25.26 9.84
CA GLU A 78 28.57 26.51 10.13
C GLU A 78 28.00 27.65 9.26
N GLY A 79 27.61 28.76 9.90
CA GLY A 79 26.94 29.87 9.22
C GLY A 79 25.43 29.69 8.98
N GLN A 80 24.86 28.52 9.27
CA GLN A 80 23.40 28.32 9.22
C GLN A 80 22.71 29.04 10.38
N SER A 81 21.60 29.73 10.10
CA SER A 81 20.78 30.33 11.16
C SER A 81 20.10 29.25 12.01
N VAL A 82 19.97 29.52 13.31
CA VAL A 82 19.27 28.63 14.26
C VAL A 82 17.82 28.41 13.83
N SER A 83 17.14 29.45 13.33
CA SER A 83 15.75 29.33 12.88
C SER A 83 15.61 28.37 11.69
N SER A 84 16.53 28.42 10.73
CA SER A 84 16.55 27.49 9.59
C SER A 84 16.79 26.05 10.05
N TYR A 85 17.75 25.84 10.96
CA TYR A 85 18.03 24.52 11.52
C TYR A 85 16.83 23.94 12.29
N VAL A 86 16.19 24.73 13.16
CA VAL A 86 15.02 24.32 13.93
C VAL A 86 13.84 23.99 13.01
N LEU A 87 13.61 24.76 11.94
CA LEU A 87 12.57 24.45 10.96
C LEU A 87 12.83 23.11 10.26
N LYS A 88 14.08 22.82 9.89
CA LYS A 88 14.46 21.52 9.32
C LYS A 88 14.22 20.37 10.31
N MET A 89 14.63 20.53 11.58
CA MET A 89 14.36 19.54 12.63
C MET A 89 12.85 19.30 12.83
N LYS A 90 12.06 20.38 12.85
CA LYS A 90 10.61 20.28 12.96
C LYS A 90 10.02 19.49 11.78
N GLY A 91 10.46 19.74 10.56
CA GLY A 91 10.00 19.01 9.38
C GLY A 91 10.20 17.50 9.50
N TYR A 92 11.35 17.06 10.03
CA TYR A 92 11.59 15.65 10.31
C TYR A 92 10.67 15.10 11.42
N ILE A 93 10.47 15.85 12.50
CA ILE A 93 9.57 15.43 13.60
C ILE A 93 8.14 15.28 13.09
N ASP A 94 7.62 16.26 12.35
CA ASP A 94 6.27 16.23 11.79
C ASP A 94 6.10 15.01 10.84
N ASN A 95 7.12 14.69 10.04
CA ASN A 95 7.07 13.51 9.17
C ASN A 95 7.09 12.20 9.97
N LEU A 96 7.92 12.11 11.02
CA LEU A 96 7.96 10.95 11.90
C LEU A 96 6.64 10.74 12.67
N GLU A 97 5.98 11.82 13.08
CA GLU A 97 4.65 11.76 13.69
C GLU A 97 3.61 11.21 12.71
N HIS A 98 3.64 11.66 11.45
CA HIS A 98 2.75 11.14 10.41
C HIS A 98 2.96 9.64 10.15
N LEU A 99 4.21 9.21 9.99
CA LEU A 99 4.56 7.84 9.61
C LEU A 99 4.39 6.80 10.74
N ARG A 100 4.29 7.25 12.01
CA ARG A 100 4.08 6.36 13.17
C ARG A 100 2.63 5.92 13.33
N HIS A 101 1.70 6.48 12.57
CA HIS A 101 0.29 6.12 12.60
C HIS A 101 -0.07 5.30 11.35
N PRO A 102 -0.36 3.99 11.47
CA PRO A 102 -0.83 3.17 10.36
C PRO A 102 -2.24 3.52 9.90
#